data_AF-A0A821V1J5-F1
#
_entry.id   AF-A0A821V1J5-F1
#
_cell.length_a   1.000
_cell.length_b   1.000
_cell.length_c   1.000
_cell.angle_alpha   90.00
_cell.angle_beta   90.00
_cell.angle_gamma   90.00
#
_symmetry.space_group_name_H-M   'P 1'
#
loop_
_entity.id
_entity.type
_entity.pdbx_description
1 polymer ?
#
loop_
_entity_poly.entity_id
_entity_poly.type
_entity_poly.pdbx_seq_one_letter_code
_entity_poly.pdbx_strand_id
1 'polypeptide(L)'
;MDQVNRALLKLLELGRKNQNSMIKRLDDTARDFGLITLKKWRNVTNDTKNSLVHELVERNLHEVIYHAITKLKLDINVRRGSDGLTPLQIATNAGDHQTCNLLKQLGASEVQAEDASSFLSDEDREKSMNIVWLDLEMTSIAEPEILECAVIITNKDFQILDKGSWVIHFDKSVLRGLGDWHQETFADITEGGNGLFADVLQSKLKKEEVEDELLRMIKRHCPEKMCPLAGSSIHIDKSVLKLQMPKVHDYLHYRIIDVSSFQAVMRRWAPWIETKIKRNLARHGQGVVNHRAMDDIVWSISFMKEFRLFLIKPQYVDLYYVRK
;
A
#
# COMPACT_ATOMS: atom_id res chain seq x y z
N MET A 1 29.50 18.11 24.29
CA MET A 1 28.62 18.30 23.12
C MET A 1 29.05 19.49 22.26
N ASP A 2 29.34 20.65 22.85
CA ASP A 2 29.69 21.86 22.09
C ASP A 2 30.99 21.77 21.25
N GLN A 3 32.03 21.08 21.74
CA GLN A 3 33.28 20.89 20.98
C GLN A 3 33.12 19.95 19.77
N VAL A 4 32.35 18.87 19.90
CA VAL A 4 32.03 17.95 18.80
C VAL A 4 31.20 18.64 17.72
N ASN A 5 30.18 19.42 18.13
CA ASN A 5 29.39 20.21 17.19
C ASN A 5 30.29 21.14 16.38
N ARG A 6 31.18 21.89 17.03
CA ARG A 6 32.13 22.76 16.33
C ARG A 6 33.06 22.00 15.39
N ALA A 7 33.55 20.82 15.79
CA ALA A 7 34.42 20.01 14.95
C ALA A 7 33.71 19.48 13.69
N LEU A 8 32.50 18.92 13.85
CA LEU A 8 31.72 18.38 12.73
C LEU A 8 31.18 19.48 11.82
N LEU A 9 30.75 20.63 12.35
CA LEU A 9 30.34 21.77 11.53
C LEU A 9 31.50 22.31 10.69
N LYS A 10 32.69 22.49 11.28
CA LYS A 10 33.90 22.87 10.52
C LYS A 10 34.31 21.83 9.48
N LEU A 11 34.05 20.55 9.74
CA LEU A 11 34.24 19.50 8.75
C LEU A 11 33.28 19.71 7.56
N LEU A 12 32.01 19.99 7.82
CA LEU A 12 30.98 20.20 6.79
C LEU A 12 31.13 21.51 6.00
N GLU A 13 31.90 22.48 6.50
CA GLU A 13 32.31 23.69 5.76
C GLU A 13 33.34 23.38 4.66
N LEU A 14 34.02 22.23 4.72
CA LEU A 14 34.94 21.82 3.68
C LEU A 14 34.16 21.45 2.41
N GLY A 15 34.45 22.15 1.32
CA GLY A 15 33.78 21.91 0.04
C GLY A 15 34.07 20.53 -0.56
N ARG A 16 33.20 20.09 -1.48
CA ARG A 16 33.20 18.76 -2.13
C ARG A 16 34.53 18.32 -2.77
N LYS A 17 35.43 19.26 -3.10
CA LYS A 17 36.77 18.96 -3.67
C LYS A 17 37.77 18.40 -2.65
N ASN A 18 37.48 18.48 -1.34
CA ASN A 18 38.43 18.18 -0.27
C ASN A 18 38.10 16.90 0.53
N GLN A 19 37.40 15.92 -0.07
CA GLN A 19 36.87 14.75 0.65
C GLN A 19 37.96 13.91 1.35
N ASN A 20 39.17 13.79 0.79
CA ASN A 20 40.27 13.09 1.48
C ASN A 20 40.67 13.76 2.79
N SER A 21 40.68 15.10 2.83
CA SER A 21 40.94 15.87 4.06
C SER A 21 39.77 15.72 5.04
N MET A 22 38.54 15.66 4.54
CA MET A 22 37.35 15.42 5.36
C MET A 22 37.39 14.04 6.02
N ILE A 23 37.74 12.99 5.28
CA ILE A 23 37.88 11.62 5.81
C ILE A 23 38.89 11.60 6.95
N LYS A 24 40.08 12.20 6.76
CA LYS A 24 41.10 12.28 7.81
C LYS A 24 40.58 12.99 9.06
N ARG A 25 39.94 14.15 8.89
CA ARG A 25 39.35 14.91 10.01
C ARG A 25 38.20 14.16 10.70
N LEU A 26 37.43 13.39 9.94
CA LEU A 26 36.35 12.57 10.48
C LEU A 26 36.93 11.45 11.36
N ASP A 27 38.01 10.81 10.93
CA ASP A 27 38.72 9.79 11.72
C ASP A 27 39.35 10.38 12.97
N ASP A 28 39.98 11.55 12.87
CA ASP A 28 40.54 12.26 14.03
C ASP A 28 39.41 12.63 15.01
N THR A 29 38.28 13.13 14.51
CA THR A 29 37.10 13.45 15.33
C THR A 29 36.51 12.20 16.00
N ALA A 30 36.46 11.07 15.29
CA ALA A 30 36.01 9.80 15.84
C ALA A 30 36.95 9.28 16.94
N ARG A 31 38.27 9.51 16.80
CA ARG A 31 39.29 9.16 17.79
C ARG A 31 39.20 10.03 19.04
N ASP A 32 39.07 11.34 18.86
CA ASP A 32 39.10 12.32 19.95
C ASP A 32 37.84 12.29 20.81
N PHE A 33 36.67 12.07 20.18
CA PHE A 33 35.37 12.19 20.84
C PHE A 33 34.57 10.88 20.93
N GLY A 34 35.06 9.82 20.30
CA GLY A 34 34.47 8.48 20.32
C GLY A 34 33.31 8.28 19.33
N LEU A 35 33.26 7.09 18.73
CA LEU A 35 32.25 6.71 17.73
C LEU A 35 30.80 6.80 18.24
N ILE A 36 30.55 6.50 19.52
CA ILE A 36 29.20 6.58 20.12
C ILE A 36 28.68 8.02 20.04
N THR A 37 29.56 9.00 20.27
CA THR A 37 29.21 10.42 20.21
C THR A 37 28.83 10.82 18.79
N LEU A 38 29.58 10.38 17.79
CA LEU A 38 29.28 10.65 16.38
C LEU A 38 27.96 10.00 15.93
N LYS A 39 27.66 8.76 16.36
CA LYS A 39 26.40 8.08 16.03
C LYS A 39 25.17 8.80 16.60
N LYS A 40 25.30 9.37 17.81
CA LYS A 40 24.23 10.12 18.47
C LYS A 40 24.17 11.59 18.05
N TRP A 41 25.19 12.08 17.35
CA TRP A 41 25.25 13.48 16.96
C TRP A 41 24.06 13.89 16.09
N ARG A 42 23.57 15.09 16.35
CA ARG A 42 22.52 15.76 15.58
C ARG A 42 22.94 17.20 15.36
N ASN A 43 22.75 17.69 14.15
CA ASN A 43 22.99 19.07 13.82
C ASN A 43 21.92 19.93 14.51
N VAL A 44 22.32 20.69 15.53
CA VAL A 44 21.41 21.56 16.28
C VAL A 44 21.28 22.96 15.66
N THR A 45 22.04 23.25 14.61
CA THR A 45 22.00 24.55 13.93
C THR A 45 20.98 24.58 12.80
N ASN A 46 20.39 23.43 12.44
CA ASN A 46 19.28 23.36 11.48
C ASN A 46 18.01 22.80 12.12
N ASP A 47 16.87 23.20 11.55
CA ASP A 47 15.54 22.79 12.04
C ASP A 47 15.29 21.29 11.84
N THR A 48 15.99 20.68 10.88
CA THR A 48 15.83 19.28 10.50
C THR A 48 16.47 18.30 11.48
N LYS A 49 17.35 18.78 12.36
CA LYS A 49 18.11 17.94 13.31
C LYS A 49 18.78 16.78 12.60
N ASN A 50 19.45 17.08 11.49
CA ASN A 50 20.12 16.09 10.66
C ASN A 50 21.15 15.28 11.47
N SER A 51 21.22 13.98 11.24
CA SER A 51 22.41 13.21 11.66
C SER A 51 23.60 13.51 10.74
N LEU A 52 24.79 13.06 11.09
CA LEU A 52 25.97 13.23 10.24
C LEU A 52 25.76 12.61 8.84
N VAL A 53 25.10 11.46 8.74
CA VAL A 53 24.85 10.79 7.45
C VAL A 53 23.94 11.64 6.56
N HIS A 54 22.91 12.29 7.13
CA HIS A 54 22.04 13.20 6.37
C HIS A 54 22.82 14.40 5.83
N GLU A 55 23.69 15.02 6.64
CA GLU A 55 24.50 16.18 6.21
C GLU A 55 25.47 15.83 5.07
N LEU A 56 26.04 14.62 5.10
CA LEU A 56 26.93 14.13 4.06
C LEU A 56 26.18 13.87 2.75
N VAL A 57 24.97 13.32 2.83
CA VAL A 57 24.08 13.08 1.69
C VAL A 57 23.62 14.38 1.05
N GLU A 58 23.14 15.36 1.83
CA GLU A 58 22.69 16.66 1.29
C GLU A 58 23.80 17.44 0.56
N ARG A 59 25.08 17.09 0.81
CA ARG A 59 26.25 17.71 0.18
C ARG A 59 26.90 16.84 -0.91
N ASN A 60 26.32 15.68 -1.21
CA ASN A 60 26.78 14.74 -2.23
C ASN A 60 28.26 14.32 -2.03
N LEU A 61 28.64 14.05 -0.77
CA LEU A 61 29.99 13.71 -0.33
C LEU A 61 30.25 12.19 -0.39
N HIS A 62 30.14 11.62 -1.58
CA HIS A 62 30.18 10.18 -1.87
C HIS A 62 31.31 9.40 -1.17
N GLU A 63 32.56 9.88 -1.23
CA GLU A 63 33.71 9.19 -0.61
C GLU A 63 33.62 9.21 0.92
N VAL A 64 33.16 10.34 1.47
CA VAL A 64 32.97 10.49 2.92
C VAL A 64 31.80 9.64 3.41
N ILE A 65 30.71 9.55 2.64
CA ILE A 65 29.56 8.67 2.89
C ILE A 65 30.04 7.21 2.96
N TYR A 66 30.77 6.77 1.93
CA TYR A 66 31.31 5.42 1.86
C TYR A 66 32.18 5.10 3.08
N HIS A 67 33.10 5.99 3.45
CA HIS A 67 33.97 5.80 4.61
C HIS A 67 33.18 5.78 5.93
N ALA A 68 32.25 6.71 6.13
CA ALA A 68 31.46 6.81 7.34
C ALA A 68 30.60 5.56 7.60
N ILE A 69 30.03 4.98 6.55
CA ILE A 69 29.21 3.77 6.65
C ILE A 69 30.10 2.53 6.79
N THR A 70 31.11 2.36 5.95
CA THR A 70 31.88 1.10 5.89
C THR A 70 32.90 0.98 7.02
N LYS A 71 33.60 2.07 7.36
CA LYS A 71 34.68 2.09 8.37
C LYS A 71 34.17 2.50 9.75
N LEU A 72 33.38 3.57 9.84
CA LEU A 72 32.88 4.09 11.13
C LEU A 72 31.58 3.44 11.58
N LYS A 73 30.96 2.61 10.72
CA LYS A 73 29.72 1.87 11.01
C LYS A 73 28.61 2.79 11.49
N LEU A 74 28.48 3.97 10.86
CA LEU A 74 27.31 4.83 11.08
C LEU A 74 26.07 4.16 10.48
N ASP A 75 24.94 4.38 11.13
CA ASP A 75 23.66 3.83 10.71
C ASP A 75 23.20 4.48 9.40
N ILE A 76 23.14 3.68 8.33
CA ILE A 76 22.72 4.10 6.99
C ILE A 76 21.21 4.39 6.90
N ASN A 77 20.42 3.82 7.81
CA ASN A 77 18.96 3.96 7.87
C ASN A 77 18.52 4.89 9.02
N VAL A 78 19.46 5.68 9.55
CA VAL A 78 19.19 6.62 10.65
C VAL A 78 18.05 7.56 10.28
N ARG A 79 17.06 7.69 11.16
CA ARG A 79 15.92 8.58 10.93
C ARG A 79 16.23 10.00 11.34
N ARG A 80 15.86 10.95 10.46
CA ARG A 80 15.95 12.38 10.71
C ARG A 80 15.04 12.82 11.83
N GLY A 81 15.51 13.74 12.67
CA GLY A 81 14.79 14.15 13.88
C GLY A 81 13.52 14.96 13.65
N SER A 82 13.40 15.64 12.50
CA SER A 82 12.24 16.49 12.18
C SER A 82 11.06 15.72 11.59
N ASP A 83 11.31 14.83 10.62
CA ASP A 83 10.28 14.20 9.77
C ASP A 83 10.49 12.70 9.58
N GLY A 84 11.52 12.12 10.19
CA GLY A 84 11.79 10.69 10.13
C GLY A 84 12.32 10.16 8.80
N LEU A 85 12.64 11.04 7.84
CA LEU A 85 13.24 10.65 6.57
C LEU A 85 14.60 9.97 6.78
N THR A 86 14.93 9.03 5.90
CA THR A 86 16.22 8.35 5.84
C THR A 86 17.18 9.08 4.88
N PRO A 87 18.50 8.83 4.97
CA PRO A 87 19.45 9.38 4.00
C PRO A 87 19.13 8.99 2.55
N LEU A 88 18.62 7.78 2.31
CA LEU A 88 18.20 7.34 0.98
C LEU A 88 17.01 8.15 0.44
N GLN A 89 16.03 8.45 1.29
CA GLN A 89 14.89 9.29 0.92
C GLN A 89 15.32 10.74 0.63
N ILE A 90 16.27 11.29 1.40
CA ILE A 90 16.81 12.62 1.09
C ILE A 90 17.47 12.66 -0.29
N ALA A 91 18.33 11.68 -0.59
CA ALA A 91 18.99 11.58 -1.89
C ALA A 91 17.97 11.40 -3.03
N THR A 92 16.91 10.62 -2.79
CA THR A 92 15.83 10.38 -3.76
C THR A 92 15.04 11.66 -4.04
N ASN A 93 14.62 12.37 -3.00
CA ASN A 93 13.87 13.63 -3.12
C ASN A 93 14.68 14.74 -3.79
N ALA A 94 16.01 14.72 -3.66
CA ALA A 94 16.91 15.63 -4.34
C ALA A 94 17.20 15.25 -5.81
N GLY A 95 16.74 14.08 -6.27
CA GLY A 95 17.07 13.54 -7.59
C GLY A 95 18.55 13.13 -7.75
N ASP A 96 19.27 12.87 -6.64
CA ASP A 96 20.68 12.48 -6.69
C ASP A 96 20.83 10.96 -6.90
N HIS A 97 20.77 10.54 -8.15
CA HIS A 97 20.91 9.15 -8.55
C HIS A 97 22.24 8.51 -8.13
N GLN A 98 23.33 9.29 -8.08
CA GLN A 98 24.65 8.77 -7.74
C GLN A 98 24.72 8.41 -6.25
N THR A 99 24.23 9.30 -5.39
CA THR A 99 24.15 9.04 -3.95
C THR A 99 23.14 7.92 -3.64
N CYS A 100 22.01 7.87 -4.34
CA CYS A 100 21.04 6.78 -4.20
C CYS A 100 21.66 5.41 -4.48
N ASN A 101 22.36 5.26 -5.61
CA ASN A 101 23.02 4.00 -5.98
C ASN A 101 24.07 3.59 -4.95
N LEU A 102 24.87 4.55 -4.47
CA LEU A 102 25.86 4.30 -3.42
C LEU A 102 25.19 3.79 -2.13
N LEU A 103 24.14 4.45 -1.66
CA LEU A 103 23.44 4.06 -0.42
C LEU A 103 22.79 2.68 -0.56
N LYS A 104 22.19 2.37 -1.71
CA LYS A 104 21.63 1.04 -2.00
C LYS A 104 22.71 -0.05 -2.02
N GLN A 105 23.84 0.20 -2.68
CA GLN A 105 25.00 -0.71 -2.67
C GLN A 105 25.55 -0.97 -1.26
N LEU A 106 25.46 0.02 -0.38
CA LEU A 106 25.88 -0.07 1.01
C LEU A 106 24.82 -0.68 1.94
N GLY A 107 23.66 -1.11 1.42
CA GLY A 107 22.62 -1.81 2.16
C GLY A 107 21.56 -0.91 2.82
N ALA A 108 21.30 0.28 2.27
CA ALA A 108 20.18 1.11 2.73
C ALA A 108 18.84 0.40 2.46
N SER A 109 18.01 0.25 3.48
CA SER A 109 16.70 -0.41 3.35
C SER A 109 15.67 0.57 2.78
N GLU A 110 15.04 0.21 1.66
CA GLU A 110 13.96 0.96 1.05
C GLU A 110 12.67 0.82 1.86
N VAL A 111 12.18 1.89 2.49
CA VAL A 111 10.80 1.92 3.02
C VAL A 111 10.19 3.33 2.91
N GLN A 112 9.52 3.62 1.79
CA GLN A 112 8.08 3.96 1.69
C GLN A 112 7.69 4.23 0.23
N ALA A 113 6.48 3.78 -0.12
CA ALA A 113 5.97 3.44 -1.45
C ALA A 113 5.76 4.58 -2.45
N GLU A 114 6.06 5.84 -2.11
CA GLU A 114 5.57 6.97 -2.92
C GLU A 114 6.51 7.37 -4.09
N ASP A 115 7.81 7.02 -4.06
CA ASP A 115 8.77 7.43 -5.10
C ASP A 115 9.55 6.28 -5.78
N ALA A 116 9.16 5.02 -5.54
CA ALA A 116 9.76 3.84 -6.18
C ALA A 116 9.56 3.82 -7.71
N SER A 117 8.60 4.59 -8.24
CA SER A 117 8.20 4.58 -9.66
C SER A 117 9.30 5.00 -10.64
N SER A 118 10.35 5.70 -10.18
CA SER A 118 11.44 6.20 -11.01
C SER A 118 12.50 5.15 -11.37
N PHE A 119 12.53 4.01 -10.68
CA PHE A 119 13.47 2.90 -10.90
C PHE A 119 12.80 1.60 -11.35
N LEU A 120 11.48 1.60 -11.52
CA LEU A 120 10.74 0.45 -12.02
C LEU A 120 11.03 0.23 -13.51
N SER A 121 11.04 -1.03 -13.92
CA SER A 121 10.92 -1.36 -15.33
C SER A 121 9.62 -0.75 -15.89
N ASP A 122 9.56 -0.49 -17.20
CA ASP A 122 8.31 0.01 -17.82
C ASP A 122 7.12 -0.95 -17.55
N GLU A 123 7.39 -2.25 -17.51
CA GLU A 123 6.42 -3.29 -17.15
C GLU A 123 5.95 -3.15 -15.70
N ASP A 124 6.86 -2.99 -14.73
CA ASP A 124 6.49 -2.83 -13.33
C ASP A 124 5.78 -1.49 -13.09
N ARG A 125 6.14 -0.43 -13.83
CA ARG A 125 5.44 0.85 -13.76
C ARG A 125 4.00 0.72 -14.26
N GLU A 126 3.76 -0.01 -15.34
CA GLU A 126 2.40 -0.30 -15.80
C GLU A 126 1.63 -1.14 -14.77
N LYS A 127 2.25 -2.22 -14.27
CA LYS A 127 1.65 -3.08 -13.26
C LYS A 127 1.37 -2.36 -11.94
N SER A 128 2.16 -1.35 -11.57
CA SER A 128 1.93 -0.56 -10.35
C SER A 128 0.59 0.17 -10.34
N MET A 129 0.01 0.40 -11.52
CA MET A 129 -1.31 1.02 -11.69
C MET A 129 -2.47 0.02 -11.66
N ASN A 130 -2.18 -1.28 -11.45
CA ASN A 130 -3.21 -2.31 -11.30
C ASN A 130 -3.97 -2.15 -9.97
N ILE A 131 -5.19 -2.67 -9.96
CA ILE A 131 -6.13 -2.60 -8.85
C ILE A 131 -6.50 -4.03 -8.46
N VAL A 132 -6.40 -4.34 -7.16
CA VAL A 132 -6.77 -5.65 -6.61
C VAL A 132 -8.16 -5.52 -6.01
N TRP A 133 -9.17 -6.00 -6.73
CA TRP A 133 -10.55 -6.04 -6.25
C TRP A 133 -10.79 -7.30 -5.47
N LEU A 134 -11.32 -7.19 -4.26
CA LEU A 134 -11.49 -8.32 -3.35
C LEU A 134 -12.78 -8.14 -2.57
N ASP A 135 -13.37 -9.27 -2.20
CA ASP A 135 -14.54 -9.35 -1.34
C ASP A 135 -14.45 -10.65 -0.55
N LEU A 136 -14.87 -10.59 0.72
CA LEU A 136 -14.85 -11.72 1.66
C LEU A 136 -16.26 -11.94 2.22
N GLU A 137 -16.70 -13.20 2.20
CA GLU A 137 -17.81 -13.64 3.05
C GLU A 137 -17.23 -14.20 4.35
N MET A 138 -17.82 -13.83 5.48
CA MET A 138 -17.23 -14.06 6.81
C MET A 138 -18.25 -14.62 7.79
N THR A 139 -17.77 -15.21 8.88
CA THR A 139 -18.62 -15.70 9.99
C THR A 139 -19.17 -14.59 10.88
N SER A 140 -18.45 -13.47 10.99
CA SER A 140 -18.85 -12.29 11.77
C SER A 140 -17.98 -11.08 11.43
N ILE A 141 -18.35 -9.89 11.93
CA ILE A 141 -17.53 -8.67 11.83
C ILE A 141 -16.55 -8.55 13.01
N ALA A 142 -16.92 -9.03 14.20
CA ALA A 142 -16.14 -8.83 15.42
C ALA A 142 -14.96 -9.81 15.55
N GLU A 143 -15.22 -11.08 15.27
CA GLU A 143 -14.24 -12.17 15.27
C GLU A 143 -14.36 -12.90 13.93
N PRO A 144 -13.83 -12.30 12.84
CA PRO A 144 -14.07 -12.80 11.49
C PRO A 144 -13.24 -14.04 11.19
N GLU A 145 -13.90 -15.09 10.72
CA GLU A 145 -13.29 -16.18 9.96
C GLU A 145 -13.79 -16.11 8.51
N ILE A 146 -12.91 -16.32 7.54
CA ILE A 146 -13.22 -16.17 6.11
C ILE A 146 -13.86 -17.47 5.61
N LEU A 147 -15.08 -17.39 5.07
CA LEU A 147 -15.82 -18.48 4.44
C LEU A 147 -15.60 -18.54 2.92
N GLU A 148 -15.64 -17.39 2.25
CA GLU A 148 -15.40 -17.24 0.82
C GLU A 148 -14.47 -16.06 0.59
N CYS A 149 -13.55 -16.19 -0.37
CA CYS A 149 -12.67 -15.13 -0.81
C CYS A 149 -12.68 -15.09 -2.34
N ALA A 150 -13.02 -13.94 -2.92
CA ALA A 150 -12.88 -13.72 -4.35
C ALA A 150 -11.91 -12.58 -4.63
N VAL A 151 -11.27 -12.62 -5.80
CA VAL A 151 -10.39 -11.57 -6.29
C VAL A 151 -10.56 -11.38 -7.79
N ILE A 152 -10.57 -10.12 -8.23
CA ILE A 152 -10.36 -9.75 -9.63
C ILE A 152 -9.23 -8.74 -9.67
N ILE A 153 -8.21 -8.99 -10.50
CA ILE A 153 -7.15 -8.02 -10.75
C ILE A 153 -7.47 -7.29 -12.04
N THR A 154 -7.50 -5.97 -12.00
CA THR A 154 -7.70 -5.14 -13.20
C THR A 154 -6.52 -4.20 -13.41
N ASN A 155 -6.31 -3.76 -14.65
CA ASN A 155 -5.53 -2.55 -14.88
C ASN A 155 -6.30 -1.28 -14.46
N LYS A 156 -5.67 -0.12 -14.59
CA LYS A 156 -6.28 1.20 -14.31
C LYS A 156 -7.55 1.50 -15.13
N ASP A 157 -7.74 0.78 -16.23
CA ASP A 157 -8.88 0.93 -17.13
C ASP A 157 -9.99 -0.10 -16.88
N PHE A 158 -9.92 -0.83 -15.76
CA PHE A 158 -10.87 -1.87 -15.36
C PHE A 158 -10.98 -3.04 -16.37
N GLN A 159 -9.93 -3.28 -17.15
CA GLN A 159 -9.79 -4.51 -17.94
C GLN A 159 -9.28 -5.61 -17.01
N ILE A 160 -9.93 -6.77 -17.04
CA ILE A 160 -9.60 -7.91 -16.18
C ILE A 160 -8.28 -8.54 -16.67
N LEU A 161 -7.34 -8.70 -15.76
CA LEU A 161 -6.03 -9.34 -15.98
C LEU A 161 -6.02 -10.78 -15.44
N ASP A 162 -6.68 -11.01 -14.30
CA ASP A 162 -6.80 -12.32 -13.65
C ASP A 162 -8.01 -12.33 -12.71
N LYS A 163 -8.49 -13.52 -12.35
CA LYS A 163 -9.58 -13.69 -11.38
C LYS A 163 -9.47 -15.03 -10.66
N GLY A 164 -9.88 -15.05 -9.39
CA GLY A 164 -9.92 -16.25 -8.56
C GLY A 164 -11.06 -16.19 -7.55
N SER A 165 -11.59 -17.35 -7.16
CA SER A 165 -12.56 -17.49 -6.07
C SER A 165 -12.31 -18.79 -5.35
N TRP A 166 -12.34 -18.74 -4.02
CA TRP A 166 -12.08 -19.87 -3.15
C TRP A 166 -13.07 -19.87 -2.01
N VAL A 167 -13.60 -21.05 -1.70
CA VAL A 167 -14.44 -21.29 -0.53
C VAL A 167 -13.59 -22.10 0.46
N ILE A 168 -13.56 -21.69 1.73
CA ILE A 168 -12.78 -22.35 2.79
C ILE A 168 -13.67 -23.33 3.53
N HIS A 169 -13.14 -24.52 3.82
CA HIS A 169 -13.90 -25.56 4.50
C HIS A 169 -14.15 -25.23 5.98
N PHE A 170 -15.39 -25.43 6.42
CA PHE A 170 -15.79 -25.43 7.82
C PHE A 170 -16.75 -26.58 8.12
N ASP A 171 -16.68 -27.10 9.34
CA ASP A 171 -17.60 -28.13 9.81
C ASP A 171 -19.03 -27.60 9.95
N LYS A 172 -20.00 -28.50 9.74
CA LYS A 172 -21.43 -28.20 9.87
C LYS A 172 -21.82 -27.59 11.22
N SER A 173 -21.11 -27.95 12.30
CA SER A 173 -21.34 -27.38 13.63
C SER A 173 -21.01 -25.89 13.70
N VAL A 174 -19.97 -25.44 13.01
CA VAL A 174 -19.60 -24.02 12.94
C VAL A 174 -20.68 -23.25 12.18
N LEU A 175 -21.10 -23.74 11.02
CA LEU A 175 -22.13 -23.09 10.20
C LEU A 175 -23.46 -22.96 10.93
N ARG A 176 -23.87 -23.98 11.69
CA ARG A 176 -25.08 -23.94 12.54
C ARG A 176 -24.99 -22.92 13.69
N GLY A 177 -23.79 -22.56 14.10
CA GLY A 177 -23.54 -21.57 15.16
C GLY A 177 -23.61 -20.13 14.68
N LEU A 178 -23.69 -19.89 13.36
CA LEU A 178 -23.79 -18.55 12.80
C LEU A 178 -25.20 -17.96 13.01
N GLY A 179 -25.28 -16.64 13.19
CA GLY A 179 -26.54 -15.95 13.48
C GLY A 179 -27.54 -15.96 12.32
N ASP A 180 -28.79 -15.58 12.61
CA ASP A 180 -29.95 -15.71 11.72
C ASP A 180 -29.71 -15.15 10.31
N TRP A 181 -29.08 -13.98 10.18
CA TRP A 181 -28.77 -13.39 8.87
C TRP A 181 -27.93 -14.33 7.98
N HIS A 182 -26.97 -15.06 8.54
CA HIS A 182 -26.18 -16.03 7.79
C HIS A 182 -27.01 -17.26 7.44
N GLN A 183 -27.88 -17.71 8.36
CA GLN A 183 -28.77 -18.84 8.09
C GLN A 183 -29.73 -18.52 6.94
N GLU A 184 -30.23 -17.29 6.85
CA GLU A 184 -31.09 -16.87 5.74
C GLU A 184 -30.31 -16.66 4.45
N THR A 185 -29.16 -15.98 4.52
CA THR A 185 -28.41 -15.55 3.33
C THR A 185 -27.63 -16.70 2.69
N PHE A 186 -26.93 -17.51 3.50
CA PHE A 186 -26.01 -18.54 3.03
C PHE A 186 -26.61 -19.94 2.95
N ALA A 187 -27.89 -20.10 3.32
CA ALA A 187 -28.65 -21.33 3.14
C ALA A 187 -28.69 -21.81 1.69
N ASP A 188 -29.21 -23.03 1.50
CA ASP A 188 -29.38 -23.63 0.19
C ASP A 188 -30.29 -22.76 -0.71
N ILE A 189 -30.01 -22.80 -2.02
CA ILE A 189 -30.77 -22.04 -3.03
C ILE A 189 -32.25 -22.45 -3.03
N THR A 190 -32.56 -23.71 -2.71
CA THR A 190 -33.93 -24.21 -2.59
C THR A 190 -34.69 -23.64 -1.39
N GLU A 191 -33.98 -23.11 -0.40
CA GLU A 191 -34.52 -22.46 0.80
C GLU A 191 -34.52 -20.92 0.69
N GLY A 192 -34.07 -20.38 -0.45
CA GLY A 192 -34.02 -18.94 -0.71
C GLY A 192 -32.69 -18.26 -0.37
N GLY A 193 -31.68 -19.03 0.06
CA GLY A 193 -30.31 -18.54 0.25
C GLY A 193 -29.48 -18.55 -1.04
N ASN A 194 -28.18 -18.30 -0.92
CA ASN A 194 -27.24 -18.21 -2.03
C ASN A 194 -26.33 -19.46 -2.22
N GLY A 195 -26.53 -20.49 -1.42
CA GLY A 195 -25.83 -21.78 -1.50
C GLY A 195 -24.45 -21.84 -0.86
N LEU A 196 -23.96 -20.76 -0.24
CA LEU A 196 -22.59 -20.73 0.29
C LEU A 196 -22.32 -21.82 1.34
N PHE A 197 -23.28 -22.17 2.20
CA PHE A 197 -23.09 -23.27 3.16
C PHE A 197 -22.83 -24.62 2.50
N ALA A 198 -23.48 -24.91 1.38
CA ALA A 198 -23.24 -26.13 0.64
C ALA A 198 -21.82 -26.16 0.05
N ASP A 199 -21.36 -25.02 -0.47
CA ASP A 199 -20.01 -24.87 -1.01
C ASP A 199 -18.94 -25.00 0.10
N VAL A 200 -19.18 -24.41 1.28
CA VAL A 200 -18.28 -24.50 2.45
C VAL A 200 -18.13 -25.94 2.93
N LEU A 201 -19.23 -26.69 3.02
CA LEU A 201 -19.20 -28.09 3.43
C LEU A 201 -18.49 -28.99 2.40
N GLN A 202 -18.59 -28.66 1.12
CA GLN A 202 -17.96 -29.42 0.03
C GLN A 202 -16.49 -29.06 -0.18
N SER A 203 -16.08 -27.85 0.20
CA SER A 203 -14.70 -27.41 0.05
C SER A 203 -13.74 -28.32 0.83
N LYS A 204 -12.51 -28.38 0.34
CA LYS A 204 -11.37 -29.06 1.00
C LYS A 204 -10.22 -28.10 1.29
N LEU A 205 -10.38 -26.83 0.92
CA LEU A 205 -9.33 -25.82 1.03
C LEU A 205 -9.28 -25.30 2.46
N LYS A 206 -8.05 -25.18 2.97
CA LYS A 206 -7.75 -24.47 4.20
C LYS A 206 -7.39 -23.03 3.90
N LYS A 207 -7.61 -22.16 4.88
CA LYS A 207 -7.29 -20.73 4.80
C LYS A 207 -5.85 -20.46 4.35
N GLU A 208 -4.89 -21.21 4.87
CA GLU A 208 -3.46 -21.03 4.54
C GLU A 208 -3.17 -21.33 3.06
N GLU A 209 -3.85 -22.34 2.49
CA GLU A 209 -3.73 -22.70 1.07
C GLU A 209 -4.32 -21.58 0.18
N VAL A 210 -5.47 -21.04 0.58
CA VAL A 210 -6.11 -19.91 -0.09
C VAL A 210 -5.24 -18.66 -0.01
N GLU A 211 -4.66 -18.33 1.15
CA GLU A 211 -3.75 -17.19 1.31
C GLU A 211 -2.55 -17.29 0.35
N ASP A 212 -1.90 -18.46 0.30
CA ASP A 212 -0.72 -18.67 -0.55
C ASP A 212 -1.08 -18.62 -2.04
N GLU A 213 -2.24 -19.14 -2.44
CA GLU A 213 -2.72 -19.06 -3.83
C GLU A 213 -3.10 -17.63 -4.24
N LEU A 214 -3.84 -16.92 -3.38
CA LEU A 214 -4.20 -15.52 -3.58
C LEU A 214 -2.96 -14.64 -3.68
N LEU A 215 -2.00 -14.79 -2.76
CA LEU A 215 -0.75 -14.03 -2.81
C LEU A 215 0.04 -14.32 -4.08
N ARG A 216 0.11 -15.59 -4.50
CA ARG A 216 0.80 -15.98 -5.74
C ARG A 216 0.14 -15.34 -6.96
N MET A 217 -1.20 -15.27 -6.98
CA MET A 217 -1.94 -14.58 -8.04
C MET A 217 -1.63 -13.08 -8.06
N ILE A 218 -1.70 -12.41 -6.91
CA ILE A 218 -1.39 -10.98 -6.78
C ILE A 218 0.04 -10.69 -7.25
N LYS A 219 1.03 -11.49 -6.84
CA LYS A 219 2.45 -11.32 -7.21
C LYS A 219 2.72 -11.36 -8.71
N ARG A 220 1.90 -12.06 -9.51
CA ARG A 220 2.08 -12.09 -10.98
C ARG A 220 1.77 -10.75 -11.64
N HIS A 221 0.87 -9.97 -11.05
CA HIS A 221 0.27 -8.80 -11.67
C HIS A 221 0.55 -7.50 -10.92
N CYS A 222 0.99 -7.57 -9.67
CA CYS A 222 1.15 -6.42 -8.79
C CYS A 222 2.54 -6.40 -8.17
N PRO A 223 3.35 -5.33 -8.38
CA PRO A 223 4.58 -5.15 -7.64
C PRO A 223 4.28 -4.95 -6.15
N GLU A 224 5.22 -5.39 -5.31
CA GLU A 224 5.09 -5.34 -3.86
C GLU A 224 4.84 -3.90 -3.37
N LYS A 225 3.88 -3.75 -2.46
CA LYS A 225 3.46 -2.48 -1.84
C LYS A 225 2.96 -1.40 -2.80
N MET A 226 2.66 -1.70 -4.07
CA MET A 226 2.26 -0.68 -5.04
C MET A 226 0.75 -0.62 -5.33
N CYS A 227 0.09 -1.77 -5.45
CA CYS A 227 -1.31 -1.81 -5.87
C CYS A 227 -2.28 -1.70 -4.67
N PRO A 228 -3.32 -0.85 -4.75
CA PRO A 228 -4.32 -0.72 -3.70
C PRO A 228 -5.34 -1.86 -3.76
N LEU A 229 -5.90 -2.18 -2.59
CA LEU A 229 -7.08 -3.02 -2.45
C LEU A 229 -8.34 -2.19 -2.79
N ALA A 230 -9.30 -2.79 -3.48
CA ALA A 230 -10.54 -2.14 -3.92
C ALA A 230 -11.77 -3.03 -3.70
N GLY A 231 -12.93 -2.40 -3.47
CA GLY A 231 -14.19 -3.10 -3.24
C GLY A 231 -15.19 -2.21 -2.52
N SER A 232 -16.39 -2.73 -2.29
CA SER A 232 -17.42 -2.04 -1.52
C SER A 232 -17.16 -2.21 -0.03
N SER A 233 -17.04 -1.10 0.73
CA SER A 233 -16.72 -1.14 2.16
C SER A 233 -15.44 -1.92 2.49
N ILE A 234 -14.49 -1.93 1.54
CA ILE A 234 -13.27 -2.75 1.53
C ILE A 234 -12.34 -2.54 2.74
N HIS A 235 -12.53 -1.47 3.51
CA HIS A 235 -11.82 -1.26 4.76
C HIS A 235 -12.12 -2.36 5.80
N ILE A 236 -13.31 -2.96 5.75
CA ILE A 236 -13.70 -4.11 6.59
C ILE A 236 -12.86 -5.32 6.17
N ASP A 237 -12.89 -5.72 4.90
CA ASP A 237 -12.11 -6.85 4.39
C ASP A 237 -10.62 -6.66 4.63
N LYS A 238 -10.10 -5.43 4.44
CA LYS A 238 -8.70 -5.12 4.73
C LYS A 238 -8.33 -5.39 6.19
N SER A 239 -9.24 -5.07 7.12
CA SER A 239 -9.03 -5.34 8.55
C SER A 239 -9.04 -6.84 8.84
N VAL A 240 -9.87 -7.62 8.13
CA VAL A 240 -9.93 -9.07 8.24
C VAL A 240 -8.69 -9.72 7.64
N LEU A 241 -8.22 -9.28 6.46
CA LEU A 241 -6.99 -9.75 5.85
C LEU A 241 -5.79 -9.54 6.79
N LYS A 242 -5.72 -8.42 7.51
CA LYS A 242 -4.66 -8.19 8.49
C LYS A 242 -4.60 -9.27 9.58
N LEU A 243 -5.74 -9.83 9.96
CA LEU A 243 -5.86 -10.85 11.00
C LEU A 243 -5.73 -12.28 10.43
N GLN A 244 -6.42 -12.56 9.32
CA GLN A 244 -6.63 -13.90 8.79
C GLN A 244 -5.68 -14.27 7.66
N MET A 245 -5.21 -13.29 6.87
CA MET A 245 -4.34 -13.47 5.70
C MET A 245 -3.23 -12.39 5.65
N PRO A 246 -2.38 -12.30 6.69
CA PRO A 246 -1.42 -11.20 6.85
C PRO A 246 -0.41 -11.10 5.71
N LYS A 247 -0.04 -12.20 5.03
CA LYS A 247 0.91 -12.14 3.90
C LYS A 247 0.32 -11.36 2.74
N VAL A 248 -0.97 -11.51 2.48
CA VAL A 248 -1.69 -10.77 1.42
C VAL A 248 -1.84 -9.31 1.83
N HIS A 249 -2.29 -9.05 3.05
CA HIS A 249 -2.40 -7.69 3.60
C HIS A 249 -1.06 -6.93 3.50
N ASP A 250 0.03 -7.59 3.90
CA ASP A 250 1.37 -7.01 3.92
C ASP A 250 2.01 -6.94 2.54
N TYR A 251 1.47 -7.56 1.50
CA TYR A 251 1.99 -7.38 0.15
C TYR A 251 1.38 -6.15 -0.55
N LEU A 252 0.17 -5.76 -0.18
CA LEU A 252 -0.59 -4.69 -0.85
C LEU A 252 -0.22 -3.29 -0.33
N HIS A 253 -0.58 -2.26 -1.12
CA HIS A 253 -0.41 -0.86 -0.74
C HIS A 253 -1.30 -0.49 0.45
N TYR A 254 -0.89 0.52 1.24
CA TYR A 254 -1.64 0.94 2.44
C TYR A 254 -2.96 1.64 2.11
N ARG A 255 -3.04 2.37 1.00
CA ARG A 255 -4.29 2.97 0.47
C ARG A 255 -5.27 1.90 -0.01
N ILE A 256 -6.54 2.32 -0.10
CA ILE A 256 -7.65 1.53 -0.63
C ILE A 256 -8.47 2.36 -1.61
N ILE A 257 -9.20 1.70 -2.49
CA ILE A 257 -10.24 2.30 -3.34
C ILE A 257 -11.59 1.77 -2.85
N ASP A 258 -12.23 2.52 -1.96
CA ASP A 258 -13.50 2.12 -1.35
C ASP A 258 -14.70 2.64 -2.17
N VAL A 259 -15.40 1.73 -2.84
CA VAL A 259 -16.57 2.05 -3.69
C VAL A 259 -17.70 2.68 -2.88
N SER A 260 -17.87 2.26 -1.63
CA SER A 260 -18.91 2.80 -0.75
C SER A 260 -18.62 4.25 -0.36
N SER A 261 -17.35 4.67 -0.32
CA SER A 261 -16.99 6.08 -0.14
C SER A 261 -17.48 6.94 -1.33
N PHE A 262 -17.29 6.46 -2.56
CA PHE A 262 -17.81 7.15 -3.76
C PHE A 262 -19.34 7.21 -3.76
N GLN A 263 -20.01 6.12 -3.38
CA GLN A 263 -21.48 6.09 -3.23
C GLN A 263 -21.96 7.08 -2.17
N ALA A 264 -21.31 7.14 -1.00
CA ALA A 264 -21.69 8.04 0.08
C ALA A 264 -21.59 9.52 -0.34
N VAL A 265 -20.54 9.88 -1.09
CA VAL A 265 -20.38 11.23 -1.65
C VAL A 265 -21.43 11.50 -2.72
N MET A 266 -21.65 10.58 -3.65
CA MET A 266 -22.66 10.72 -4.71
C MET A 266 -24.08 10.89 -4.16
N ARG A 267 -24.46 10.13 -3.12
CA ARG A 267 -25.78 10.27 -2.47
C ARG A 267 -26.07 11.69 -2.02
N ARG A 268 -25.03 12.41 -1.58
CA ARG A 268 -25.14 13.76 -1.03
C ARG A 268 -25.09 14.82 -2.13
N TRP A 269 -24.20 14.68 -3.09
CA TRP A 269 -23.92 15.74 -4.06
C TRP A 269 -24.58 15.53 -5.42
N ALA A 270 -24.86 14.28 -5.80
CA ALA A 270 -25.42 13.93 -7.09
C ALA A 270 -26.28 12.65 -7.06
N PRO A 271 -27.36 12.59 -6.26
CA PRO A 271 -28.18 11.38 -6.08
C PRO A 271 -28.82 10.86 -7.39
N TRP A 272 -29.04 11.74 -8.37
CA TRP A 272 -29.54 11.35 -9.70
C TRP A 272 -28.52 10.51 -10.49
N ILE A 273 -27.21 10.70 -10.25
CA ILE A 273 -26.15 9.91 -10.89
C ILE A 273 -26.19 8.49 -10.35
N GLU A 274 -26.20 8.30 -9.02
CA GLU A 274 -26.29 6.97 -8.42
C GLU A 274 -27.54 6.22 -8.90
N THR A 275 -28.69 6.90 -8.94
CA THR A 275 -29.94 6.34 -9.48
C THR A 275 -29.79 5.88 -10.92
N LYS A 276 -29.11 6.68 -11.76
CA LYS A 276 -28.88 6.34 -13.17
C LYS A 276 -27.93 5.15 -13.31
N ILE A 277 -26.84 5.11 -12.55
CA ILE A 277 -25.89 3.99 -12.53
C ILE A 277 -26.62 2.70 -12.15
N LYS A 278 -27.33 2.68 -11.00
CA LYS A 278 -28.07 1.49 -10.54
C LYS A 278 -29.10 1.01 -11.56
N ARG A 279 -29.82 1.94 -12.21
CA ARG A 279 -30.76 1.59 -13.27
C ARG A 279 -30.07 0.97 -14.48
N ASN A 280 -28.91 1.48 -14.88
CA ASN A 280 -28.13 0.90 -15.98
C ASN A 280 -27.64 -0.51 -15.62
N LEU A 281 -27.07 -0.68 -14.43
CA LEU A 281 -26.61 -1.98 -13.94
C LEU A 281 -27.75 -3.01 -13.90
N ALA A 282 -28.92 -2.64 -13.38
CA ALA A 282 -30.10 -3.50 -13.35
C ALA A 282 -30.55 -3.95 -14.75
N ARG A 283 -30.49 -3.07 -15.76
CA ARG A 283 -30.82 -3.41 -17.16
C ARG A 283 -29.86 -4.43 -17.78
N HIS A 284 -28.64 -4.50 -17.28
CA HIS A 284 -27.61 -5.44 -17.74
C HIS A 284 -27.48 -6.68 -16.83
N GLY A 285 -28.48 -6.94 -15.98
CA GLY A 285 -28.49 -8.12 -15.10
C GLY A 285 -27.52 -8.02 -13.91
N GLN A 286 -26.95 -6.84 -13.64
CA GLN A 286 -26.00 -6.58 -12.55
C GLN A 286 -26.65 -5.72 -11.46
N GLY A 287 -27.93 -5.94 -11.20
CA GLY A 287 -28.72 -5.05 -10.34
C GLY A 287 -28.63 -5.33 -8.85
N VAL A 288 -28.14 -6.50 -8.44
CA VAL A 288 -28.33 -7.02 -7.08
C VAL A 288 -27.03 -7.63 -6.56
N VAL A 289 -26.68 -7.23 -5.34
CA VAL A 289 -25.65 -7.84 -4.48
C VAL A 289 -26.27 -9.09 -3.87
N ASN A 290 -25.66 -10.26 -4.05
CA ASN A 290 -26.22 -11.54 -3.61
C ASN A 290 -25.42 -12.21 -2.49
N HIS A 291 -24.44 -11.49 -1.93
CA HIS A 291 -23.56 -11.98 -0.87
C HIS A 291 -22.77 -13.24 -1.31
N ARG A 292 -22.36 -13.23 -2.58
CA ARG A 292 -21.35 -14.13 -3.14
C ARG A 292 -20.20 -13.27 -3.60
N ALA A 293 -19.00 -13.58 -3.09
CA ALA A 293 -17.88 -12.65 -3.17
C ALA A 293 -17.53 -12.25 -4.62
N MET A 294 -17.55 -13.20 -5.57
CA MET A 294 -17.23 -12.90 -6.98
C MET A 294 -18.26 -11.97 -7.64
N ASP A 295 -19.55 -12.19 -7.36
CA ASP A 295 -20.63 -11.39 -7.95
C ASP A 295 -20.60 -9.96 -7.42
N ASP A 296 -20.30 -9.80 -6.13
CA ASP A 296 -20.21 -8.50 -5.47
C ASP A 296 -18.97 -7.69 -5.91
N ILE A 297 -17.85 -8.36 -6.23
CA ILE A 297 -16.70 -7.72 -6.90
C ILE A 297 -17.09 -7.27 -8.31
N VAL A 298 -17.73 -8.13 -9.10
CA VAL A 298 -18.16 -7.80 -10.47
C VAL A 298 -19.09 -6.58 -10.45
N TRP A 299 -20.02 -6.55 -9.50
CA TRP A 299 -20.91 -5.41 -9.28
C TRP A 299 -20.13 -4.14 -8.95
N SER A 300 -19.18 -4.21 -8.03
CA SER A 300 -18.32 -3.09 -7.62
C SER A 300 -17.50 -2.52 -8.79
N ILE A 301 -16.92 -3.38 -9.62
CA ILE A 301 -16.19 -2.99 -10.83
C ILE A 301 -17.12 -2.31 -11.83
N SER A 302 -18.29 -2.90 -12.11
CA SER A 302 -19.26 -2.33 -13.04
C SER A 302 -19.79 -0.99 -12.58
N PHE A 303 -20.03 -0.83 -11.28
CA PHE A 303 -20.41 0.45 -10.69
C PHE A 303 -19.33 1.51 -10.93
N MET A 304 -18.06 1.19 -10.70
CA MET A 304 -16.96 2.13 -10.89
C MET A 304 -16.69 2.44 -12.37
N LYS A 305 -16.94 1.49 -13.29
CA LYS A 305 -16.92 1.74 -14.74
C LYS A 305 -17.95 2.80 -15.14
N GLU A 306 -19.20 2.65 -14.71
CA GLU A 306 -20.26 3.62 -14.97
C GLU A 306 -19.95 4.97 -14.29
N PHE A 307 -19.49 4.96 -13.04
CA PHE A 307 -19.13 6.17 -12.31
C PHE A 307 -18.01 6.96 -13.00
N ARG A 308 -16.98 6.28 -13.52
CA ARG A 308 -15.86 6.89 -14.26
C ARG A 308 -16.33 7.71 -15.46
N LEU A 309 -17.42 7.31 -16.13
CA LEU A 309 -17.97 8.07 -17.27
C LEU A 309 -18.49 9.46 -16.87
N PHE A 310 -18.87 9.66 -15.62
CA PHE A 310 -19.30 10.96 -15.10
C PHE A 310 -18.13 11.85 -14.68
N LEU A 311 -17.00 11.25 -14.28
CA LEU A 311 -15.78 11.99 -13.93
C LEU A 311 -15.03 12.54 -15.16
N ILE A 312 -15.04 11.79 -16.27
CA ILE A 312 -14.18 12.08 -17.43
C ILE A 312 -14.90 12.91 -18.51
N LYS A 313 -16.23 13.05 -18.47
CA LYS A 313 -16.97 13.83 -19.47
C LYS A 313 -17.02 15.33 -19.12
N PRO A 314 -16.51 16.24 -19.98
CA PRO A 314 -16.51 17.69 -19.73
C PRO A 314 -17.92 18.28 -19.53
N GLN A 315 -18.92 17.70 -20.20
CA GLN A 315 -20.31 18.20 -20.21
C GLN A 315 -21.05 18.13 -18.85
N TYR A 316 -20.46 17.55 -17.80
CA TYR A 316 -21.07 17.52 -16.46
C TYR A 316 -20.46 18.53 -15.48
N VAL A 317 -19.37 19.21 -15.85
CA VAL A 317 -18.77 20.29 -15.04
C VAL A 317 -19.51 21.62 -15.25
N ASP A 318 -20.00 21.89 -16.47
CA ASP A 318 -20.61 23.19 -16.82
C ASP A 318 -22.11 23.34 -16.53
N LEU A 319 -22.85 22.26 -16.24
CA LEU A 319 -24.32 22.33 -16.11
C LEU A 319 -24.84 22.76 -14.73
N TYR A 320 -23.98 22.84 -13.71
CA TYR A 320 -24.41 23.16 -12.33
C TYR A 320 -23.83 24.46 -11.74
N TYR A 321 -22.94 25.16 -12.45
CA TYR A 321 -22.43 26.47 -12.01
C TYR A 321 -23.21 27.69 -12.54
N VAL A 322 -24.23 27.49 -13.38
CA VAL A 322 -25.12 28.57 -13.84
C VAL A 322 -26.56 28.25 -13.50
N ARG A 323 -26.93 28.44 -12.24
CA ARG A 323 -28.28 28.80 -11.77
C ARG A 323 -28.18 29.20 -10.29
N LYS A 324 -27.84 30.47 -10.08
CA LYS A 324 -28.28 31.24 -8.92
C LYS A 324 -29.28 32.28 -9.41
#